data_AF-A0A7Y0Q5V4-F1
#
_entry.id   AF-A0A7Y0Q5V4-F1
#
_cell.length_a   1.000
_cell.length_b   1.000
_cell.length_c   1.000
_cell.angle_alpha   90.00
_cell.angle_beta   90.00
_cell.angle_gamma   90.00
#
_symmetry.space_group_name_H-M   'P 1'
#
loop_
_entity.id
_entity.type
_entity.pdbx_description
1 polymer ?
#
loop_
_entity_poly.entity_id
_entity_poly.type
_entity_poly.pdbx_seq_one_letter_code
_entity_poly.pdbx_strand_id
1 'polypeptide(L)'
;MPNWLSDVIGLGLLVFFIVRQVTPRRPTRLRFYILPIVGLYWAYHTLPHPMPAVQVADALMSIAVSVPFGIMQAYFTRLYEKDGRWFLQGDWRYVVSWLVLFALHGVTAVVLHEMTAVTWVIGLEVAVVWGLRSLVLHLRYPQLSGILARK
;
A
#
# COMPACT_ATOMS: atom_id res chain seq x y z
N MET A 1 -23.49 -11.39 14.53
CA MET A 1 -23.84 -10.00 14.16
C MET A 1 -24.39 -10.02 12.74
N PRO A 2 -25.39 -9.19 12.39
CA PRO A 2 -25.91 -9.12 11.03
C PRO A 2 -24.78 -8.69 10.05
N ASN A 3 -24.62 -9.44 8.97
CA ASN A 3 -23.66 -9.21 7.88
C ASN A 3 -23.73 -7.79 7.27
N TRP A 4 -24.92 -7.19 7.20
CA TRP A 4 -25.08 -5.83 6.66
C TRP A 4 -24.37 -4.75 7.49
N LEU A 5 -24.22 -4.94 8.81
CA LEU A 5 -23.55 -3.95 9.68
C LEU A 5 -22.03 -3.96 9.43
N SER A 6 -21.42 -5.13 9.27
CA SER A 6 -20.01 -5.25 8.91
C SER A 6 -19.73 -4.67 7.53
N ASP A 7 -20.66 -4.83 6.58
CA ASP A 7 -20.51 -4.30 5.22
C ASP A 7 -20.58 -2.77 5.19
N VAL A 8 -21.52 -2.17 5.94
CA VAL A 8 -21.63 -0.71 6.07
C VAL A 8 -20.40 -0.12 6.76
N ILE A 9 -19.92 -0.74 7.84
CA ILE A 9 -18.69 -0.31 8.54
C ILE A 9 -17.49 -0.43 7.59
N GLY A 10 -17.38 -1.55 6.86
CA GLY A 10 -16.31 -1.78 5.89
C GLY A 10 -16.30 -0.72 4.79
N LEU A 11 -17.45 -0.42 4.20
CA LEU A 11 -17.59 0.64 3.18
C LEU A 11 -17.24 2.01 3.74
N GLY A 12 -17.70 2.34 4.95
CA GLY A 12 -17.38 3.61 5.62
C GLY A 12 -15.89 3.77 5.88
N LEU A 13 -15.21 2.71 6.33
CA LEU A 13 -13.76 2.70 6.51
C LEU A 13 -13.03 2.86 5.17
N LEU A 14 -13.46 2.17 4.12
CA LEU A 14 -12.88 2.29 2.78
C LEU A 14 -12.96 3.74 2.28
N VAL A 15 -14.14 4.36 2.32
CA VAL A 15 -14.34 5.76 1.94
C VAL A 15 -13.48 6.68 2.78
N PHE A 16 -13.44 6.46 4.09
CA PHE A 16 -12.56 7.21 4.98
C PHE A 16 -11.10 7.09 4.55
N PHE A 17 -10.58 5.89 4.28
CA PHE A 17 -9.21 5.67 3.83
C PHE A 17 -8.92 6.33 2.48
N ILE A 18 -9.86 6.31 1.54
CA ILE A 18 -9.76 6.97 0.23
C ILE A 18 -9.61 8.49 0.42
N VAL A 19 -10.54 9.12 1.14
CA VAL A 19 -10.50 10.57 1.42
C VAL A 19 -9.21 10.93 2.16
N ARG A 20 -8.84 10.10 3.12
CA ARG A 20 -7.62 10.18 3.93
C ARG A 20 -6.37 10.13 3.03
N GLN A 21 -6.36 9.42 1.90
CA GLN A 21 -5.19 9.36 1.01
C GLN A 21 -5.05 10.58 0.09
N VAL A 22 -6.16 11.18 -0.34
CA VAL A 22 -6.16 12.37 -1.23
C VAL A 22 -6.08 13.71 -0.48
N THR A 23 -6.22 13.69 0.85
CA THR A 23 -6.13 14.90 1.68
C THR A 23 -4.67 15.29 1.95
N PRO A 24 -4.30 16.59 1.87
CA PRO A 24 -2.96 17.08 2.20
C PRO A 24 -2.49 16.70 3.59
N ARG A 25 -1.23 16.23 3.70
CA ARG A 25 -0.67 15.76 4.98
C ARG A 25 0.79 16.09 5.13
N ARG A 26 1.20 16.35 6.37
CA ARG A 26 2.62 16.49 6.68
C ARG A 26 3.34 15.15 6.51
N PRO A 27 4.51 15.13 5.85
CA PRO A 27 5.42 13.99 5.87
C PRO A 27 5.85 13.72 7.32
N THR A 28 5.90 12.45 7.69
CA THR A 28 6.35 11.96 9.00
C THR A 28 7.07 10.63 8.79
N ARG A 29 8.20 10.41 9.49
CA ARG A 29 8.98 9.16 9.39
C ARG A 29 8.11 7.92 9.62
N LEU A 30 7.24 8.01 10.62
CA LEU A 30 6.29 6.97 10.96
C LEU A 30 5.48 6.49 9.75
N ARG A 31 4.93 7.41 8.94
CA ARG A 31 4.11 7.05 7.78
C ARG A 31 4.90 6.54 6.58
N PHE A 32 6.18 6.91 6.48
CA PHE A 32 7.05 6.46 5.38
C PHE A 32 7.58 5.05 5.60
N TYR A 33 7.92 4.72 6.85
CA TYR A 33 8.63 3.48 7.17
C TYR A 33 7.78 2.44 7.91
N ILE A 34 6.78 2.83 8.72
CA ILE A 34 6.03 1.85 9.50
C ILE A 34 5.14 0.98 8.62
N LEU A 35 4.47 1.51 7.59
CA LEU A 35 3.59 0.69 6.77
C LEU A 35 4.31 -0.44 6.04
N PRO A 36 5.47 -0.20 5.39
CA PRO A 36 6.29 -1.28 4.85
C PRO A 36 6.70 -2.32 5.90
N ILE A 37 7.14 -1.86 7.07
CA ILE A 37 7.60 -2.75 8.16
C ILE A 37 6.45 -3.59 8.70
N VAL A 38 5.28 -3.00 8.94
CA VAL A 38 4.08 -3.70 9.41
C VAL A 38 3.59 -4.70 8.38
N GLY A 39 3.60 -4.34 7.09
CA GLY A 39 3.25 -5.26 6.01
C GLY A 39 4.19 -6.47 5.96
N LEU A 40 5.50 -6.26 6.04
CA LEU A 40 6.50 -7.34 6.08
C LEU A 40 6.36 -8.20 7.34
N TYR A 41 6.20 -7.58 8.50
CA TYR A 41 6.01 -8.28 9.77
C TYR A 41 4.77 -9.17 9.71
N TRP A 42 3.66 -8.64 9.22
CA TRP A 42 2.41 -9.40 9.10
C TRP A 42 2.54 -10.54 8.08
N ALA A 43 3.15 -10.28 6.92
CA ALA A 43 3.43 -11.29 5.90
C ALA A 43 4.29 -12.43 6.47
N TYR A 44 5.33 -12.11 7.23
CA TYR A 44 6.20 -13.09 7.88
C TYR A 44 5.46 -13.96 8.89
N HIS A 45 4.62 -13.36 9.74
CA HIS A 45 3.89 -14.08 10.78
C HIS A 45 2.70 -14.91 10.27
N THR A 46 2.18 -14.59 9.10
CA THR A 46 1.06 -15.31 8.47
C THR A 46 1.51 -16.22 7.33
N LEU A 47 2.82 -16.31 7.12
CA LEU A 47 3.43 -17.17 6.12
C LEU A 47 3.16 -18.65 6.45
N PRO A 48 2.66 -19.44 5.50
CA PRO A 48 2.41 -20.86 5.74
C PRO A 48 3.70 -21.68 5.73
N HIS A 49 3.77 -22.66 6.62
CA HIS A 49 4.89 -23.58 6.77
C HIS A 49 4.36 -25.01 6.86
N PRO A 50 4.69 -25.93 5.93
CA PRO A 50 5.54 -25.73 4.75
C PRO A 50 4.85 -24.90 3.66
N MET A 51 5.63 -24.16 2.86
CA MET A 51 5.10 -23.31 1.79
C MET A 51 4.86 -24.11 0.50
N PRO A 52 3.63 -24.18 -0.02
CA PRO A 52 3.34 -24.81 -1.31
C PRO A 52 3.99 -24.04 -2.47
N ALA A 53 4.45 -24.74 -3.51
CA ALA A 53 5.06 -24.13 -4.69
C ALA A 53 4.12 -23.13 -5.41
N VAL A 54 2.81 -23.40 -5.40
CA VAL A 54 1.78 -22.52 -5.97
C VAL A 54 1.78 -21.16 -5.26
N GLN A 55 1.94 -21.13 -3.94
CA GLN A 55 1.95 -19.89 -3.17
C GLN A 55 3.25 -19.09 -3.34
N VAL A 56 4.38 -19.78 -3.60
CA VAL A 56 5.62 -19.10 -4.02
C VAL A 56 5.40 -18.39 -5.35
N ALA A 57 4.77 -19.06 -6.32
CA ALA A 57 4.48 -18.47 -7.63
C ALA A 57 3.53 -17.27 -7.51
N ASP A 58 2.48 -17.38 -6.70
CA ASP A 58 1.55 -16.28 -6.43
C ASP A 58 2.24 -15.07 -5.79
N ALA A 59 3.12 -15.30 -4.80
CA ALA A 59 3.88 -14.22 -4.17
C ALA A 59 4.84 -13.52 -5.15
N LEU A 60 5.53 -14.29 -6.01
CA LEU A 60 6.41 -13.72 -7.04
C LEU A 60 5.64 -12.87 -8.05
N MET A 61 4.47 -13.34 -8.50
CA MET A 61 3.59 -12.56 -9.39
C MET A 61 3.07 -11.31 -8.69
N SER A 62 2.65 -11.43 -7.43
CA SER A 62 2.15 -10.31 -6.62
C SER A 62 3.22 -9.24 -6.39
N ILE A 63 4.47 -9.62 -6.14
CA ILE A 63 5.62 -8.69 -6.09
C ILE A 63 5.80 -8.03 -7.46
N ALA A 64 5.84 -8.81 -8.55
CA ALA A 64 6.07 -8.29 -9.89
C ALA A 64 5.01 -7.26 -10.31
N VAL A 65 3.74 -7.49 -9.97
CA VAL A 65 2.64 -6.55 -10.18
C VAL A 65 2.74 -5.35 -9.23
N SER A 66 3.09 -5.56 -7.95
CA SER A 66 3.17 -4.48 -6.96
C SER A 66 4.24 -3.43 -7.27
N VAL A 67 5.34 -3.82 -7.92
CA VAL A 67 6.46 -2.93 -8.27
C VAL A 67 6.03 -1.71 -9.09
N PRO A 68 5.43 -1.87 -10.30
CA PRO A 68 4.99 -0.73 -11.11
C PRO A 68 3.95 0.13 -10.37
N PHE A 69 3.07 -0.47 -9.56
CA PHE A 69 2.08 0.29 -8.78
C PHE A 69 2.72 1.15 -7.69
N GLY A 70 3.73 0.64 -6.97
CA GLY A 70 4.50 1.43 -6.00
C GLY A 70 5.19 2.64 -6.65
N ILE A 71 5.77 2.43 -7.83
CA ILE A 71 6.40 3.49 -8.62
C ILE A 71 5.34 4.52 -9.07
N MET A 72 4.27 4.08 -9.73
CA MET A 72 3.17 4.95 -10.19
C MET A 72 2.58 5.78 -9.04
N GLN A 73 2.39 5.17 -7.88
CA GLN A 73 1.89 5.85 -6.69
C GLN A 73 2.80 6.98 -6.20
N ALA A 74 4.11 6.83 -6.32
CA ALA A 74 5.05 7.91 -6.02
C ALA A 74 4.94 9.06 -7.03
N TYR A 75 4.71 8.76 -8.31
CA TYR A 75 4.48 9.77 -9.34
C TYR A 75 3.18 10.55 -9.13
N PHE A 76 2.12 9.86 -8.70
CA PHE A 76 0.82 10.46 -8.38
C PHE A 76 0.79 11.17 -7.02
N THR A 77 1.84 11.03 -6.20
CA THR A 77 1.98 11.81 -4.97
C THR A 77 2.76 13.08 -5.26
N ARG A 78 2.20 14.23 -4.85
CA ARG A 78 2.85 15.54 -4.98
C ARG A 78 3.36 16.00 -3.61
N LEU A 79 4.58 16.51 -3.58
CA LEU A 79 5.15 17.25 -2.46
C LEU A 79 5.09 18.75 -2.79
N TYR A 80 4.51 19.55 -1.90
CA TYR A 80 4.44 21.00 -2.05
C TYR A 80 4.51 21.70 -0.70
N GLU A 81 4.89 22.98 -0.74
CA GLU A 81 4.94 23.84 0.43
C GLU A 81 3.72 24.78 0.45
N LYS A 82 3.09 24.91 1.61
CA LYS A 82 1.99 25.86 1.85
C LYS A 82 2.18 26.48 3.24
N ASP A 83 2.20 27.81 3.31
CA ASP A 83 2.36 28.58 4.55
C ASP A 83 3.61 28.17 5.35
N GLY A 84 4.76 27.98 4.67
CA GLY A 84 6.03 27.56 5.29
C GLY A 84 6.05 26.12 5.80
N ARG A 85 5.05 25.30 5.43
CA ARG A 85 4.90 23.92 5.87
C ARG A 85 4.81 22.98 4.67
N TRP A 86 5.56 21.88 4.73
CA TRP A 86 5.57 20.86 3.69
C TRP A 86 4.39 19.90 3.82
N PHE A 87 3.74 19.63 2.69
CA PHE A 87 2.62 18.71 2.57
C PHE A 87 2.84 17.73 1.42
N LEU A 88 2.45 16.48 1.66
CA LEU A 88 2.28 15.43 0.68
C LEU A 88 0.80 15.22 0.42
N GLN A 89 0.44 15.07 -0.85
CA GLN A 89 -0.92 14.81 -1.27
C GLN A 89 -0.92 13.79 -2.40
N GLY A 90 -1.68 12.70 -2.24
CA GLY A 90 -1.97 11.77 -3.32
C GLY A 90 -3.06 12.33 -4.24
N ASP A 91 -2.95 12.08 -5.54
CA ASP A 91 -4.01 12.34 -6.51
C ASP A 91 -5.09 11.23 -6.47
N TRP A 92 -6.27 11.45 -7.06
CA TRP A 92 -7.31 10.40 -7.17
C TRP A 92 -6.79 9.15 -7.91
N ARG A 93 -5.84 9.34 -8.82
CA ARG A 93 -5.12 8.25 -9.52
C ARG A 93 -4.39 7.31 -8.57
N TYR A 94 -3.97 7.80 -7.40
CA TYR A 94 -3.41 6.98 -6.32
C TYR A 94 -4.41 5.95 -5.80
N VAL A 95 -5.66 6.39 -5.62
CA VAL A 95 -6.74 5.52 -5.14
C VAL A 95 -7.11 4.50 -6.20
N VAL A 96 -7.24 4.94 -7.45
CA VAL A 96 -7.53 4.04 -8.57
C VAL A 96 -6.43 2.99 -8.73
N SER A 97 -5.16 3.34 -8.52
CA SER A 97 -4.09 2.36 -8.58
C SER A 97 -4.23 1.27 -7.51
N TRP A 98 -4.68 1.60 -6.30
CA TRP A 98 -5.00 0.59 -5.28
C TRP A 98 -6.16 -0.30 -5.69
N LEU A 99 -7.24 0.29 -6.20
CA LEU A 99 -8.41 -0.47 -6.66
C LEU A 99 -8.05 -1.45 -7.77
N VAL A 100 -7.24 -1.01 -8.75
CA VAL A 100 -6.77 -1.88 -9.83
C VAL A 100 -5.85 -2.98 -9.28
N LEU A 101 -4.95 -2.66 -8.35
CA LEU A 101 -4.07 -3.66 -7.73
C LEU A 101 -4.88 -4.74 -7.00
N PHE A 102 -5.84 -4.35 -6.16
CA PHE A 102 -6.70 -5.32 -5.46
C PHE A 102 -7.60 -6.12 -6.40
N ALA A 103 -8.07 -5.51 -7.49
CA ALA A 103 -8.83 -6.23 -8.51
C ALA A 103 -7.95 -7.28 -9.22
N LEU A 104 -6.72 -6.92 -9.60
CA LEU A 104 -5.75 -7.86 -10.20
C LEU A 104 -5.44 -9.01 -9.26
N HIS A 105 -5.23 -8.72 -7.98
CA HIS A 105 -5.02 -9.74 -6.95
C HIS A 105 -6.24 -10.68 -6.81
N GLY A 106 -7.46 -10.14 -6.84
CA GLY A 106 -8.67 -10.97 -6.86
C GLY A 106 -8.74 -11.89 -8.08
N VAL A 107 -8.31 -11.40 -9.25
CA VAL A 107 -8.24 -12.21 -10.48
C VAL A 107 -7.20 -13.32 -10.35
N THR A 108 -6.00 -13.05 -9.83
CA THR A 108 -4.97 -14.09 -9.64
C THR A 108 -5.43 -15.15 -8.66
N ALA A 109 -6.06 -14.76 -7.55
CA ALA A 109 -6.63 -15.71 -6.58
C ALA A 109 -7.69 -16.64 -7.22
N VAL A 110 -8.59 -16.09 -8.05
CA VAL A 110 -9.61 -16.89 -8.76
C VAL A 110 -8.97 -17.84 -9.78
N VAL A 111 -8.01 -17.36 -10.58
CA VAL A 111 -7.33 -18.17 -11.60
C VAL A 111 -6.54 -19.33 -10.97
N LEU A 112 -5.87 -19.08 -9.85
CA LEU A 112 -5.07 -20.08 -9.14
C LEU A 112 -5.90 -21.01 -8.24
N HIS A 113 -7.21 -20.83 -8.15
CA HIS A 113 -8.12 -21.62 -7.29
C HIS A 113 -7.74 -21.60 -5.80
N GLU A 114 -6.97 -20.60 -5.36
CA GLU A 114 -6.53 -20.42 -3.97
C GLU A 114 -7.52 -19.46 -3.29
N MET A 115 -8.55 -20.01 -2.64
CA MET A 115 -9.51 -19.22 -1.85
C MET A 115 -9.14 -19.09 -0.36
N THR A 116 -7.98 -19.61 0.09
CA THR A 116 -7.58 -19.58 1.51
C THR A 116 -6.29 -18.82 1.80
N ALA A 117 -6.34 -18.03 2.89
CA ALA A 117 -5.26 -17.31 3.58
C ALA A 117 -4.39 -16.36 2.73
N VAL A 118 -5.07 -15.62 1.86
CA VAL A 118 -4.61 -14.45 1.08
C VAL A 118 -4.01 -13.31 1.92
N THR A 119 -4.00 -13.43 3.25
CA THR A 119 -3.57 -12.38 4.17
C THR A 119 -2.10 -12.05 4.07
N TRP A 120 -1.21 -13.04 3.93
CA TRP A 120 0.22 -12.80 3.94
C TRP A 120 0.71 -12.14 2.64
N VAL A 121 0.12 -12.53 1.51
CA VAL A 121 0.43 -11.97 0.18
C VAL A 121 -0.03 -10.51 0.12
N ILE A 122 -1.23 -10.18 0.63
CA ILE A 122 -1.67 -8.78 0.76
C ILE A 122 -0.69 -7.97 1.61
N GLY A 123 -0.22 -8.53 2.74
CA GLY A 123 0.80 -7.90 3.58
C GLY A 123 2.09 -7.59 2.81
N LEU A 124 2.52 -8.52 1.97
CA LEU A 124 3.69 -8.40 1.10
C LEU A 124 3.48 -7.35 0.01
N GLU A 125 2.34 -7.34 -0.67
CA GLU A 125 2.00 -6.33 -1.68
C GLU A 125 1.98 -4.93 -1.07
N VAL A 126 1.31 -4.77 0.08
CA VAL A 126 1.29 -3.50 0.82
C VAL A 126 2.70 -3.07 1.16
N ALA A 127 3.55 -3.99 1.63
CA ALA A 127 4.92 -3.68 1.95
C ALA A 127 5.74 -3.23 0.74
N VAL A 128 5.63 -3.94 -0.38
CA VAL A 128 6.35 -3.63 -1.62
C VAL A 128 5.89 -2.30 -2.20
N VAL A 129 4.58 -2.10 -2.36
CA VAL A 129 4.00 -0.87 -2.91
C VAL A 129 4.38 0.34 -2.05
N TRP A 130 4.20 0.26 -0.73
CA TRP A 130 4.57 1.37 0.16
C TRP A 130 6.08 1.58 0.24
N GLY A 131 6.86 0.50 0.29
CA GLY A 131 8.32 0.57 0.37
C GLY A 131 8.90 1.25 -0.85
N LEU A 132 8.50 0.80 -2.05
CA LEU A 132 8.91 1.40 -3.32
C LEU A 132 8.40 2.83 -3.47
N ARG A 133 7.15 3.09 -3.10
CA ARG A 133 6.61 4.46 -3.12
C ARG A 133 7.48 5.38 -2.27
N SER A 134 7.78 4.99 -1.03
CA SER A 134 8.62 5.74 -0.10
C SER A 134 10.03 5.96 -0.67
N LEU A 135 10.64 4.92 -1.22
CA LEU A 135 11.96 5.00 -1.86
C LEU A 135 11.95 5.98 -3.05
N VAL A 136 11.01 5.83 -3.99
CA VAL A 136 10.90 6.70 -5.17
C VAL A 136 10.60 8.14 -4.77
N LEU A 137 9.80 8.37 -3.73
CA LEU A 137 9.57 9.72 -3.19
C LEU A 137 10.85 10.35 -2.63
N HIS A 138 11.71 9.57 -1.97
CA HIS A 138 13.02 10.05 -1.52
C HIS A 138 13.94 10.41 -2.69
N LEU A 139 13.95 9.60 -3.75
CA LEU A 139 14.74 9.85 -4.95
C LEU A 139 14.23 11.07 -5.72
N ARG A 140 12.90 11.23 -5.82
CA ARG A 140 12.24 12.32 -6.54
C ARG A 140 12.31 13.65 -5.80
N TYR A 141 12.25 13.63 -4.47
CA TYR A 141 12.22 14.81 -3.63
C TYR A 141 13.37 14.78 -2.62
N PRO A 142 14.60 15.22 -2.99
CA PRO A 142 15.75 15.21 -2.10
C PRO A 142 15.53 16.01 -0.81
N GLN A 143 14.69 17.06 -0.83
CA GLN A 143 14.38 17.85 0.37
C GLN A 143 13.62 17.03 1.44
N LEU A 144 12.98 15.93 1.05
CA LEU A 144 12.16 15.10 1.93
C LEU A 144 12.96 14.53 3.11
N SER A 145 14.23 14.15 2.90
CA SER A 145 15.10 13.65 3.97
C SER A 145 15.32 14.71 5.05
N GLY A 146 15.60 15.96 4.65
CA GLY A 146 15.73 17.09 5.57
C GLY A 146 14.43 17.42 6.30
N ILE A 147 13.29 17.36 5.60
CA ILE A 147 11.95 17.59 6.20
C ILE A 147 11.63 16.50 7.24
N LEU A 148 11.96 15.25 6.94
CA LEU A 148 11.78 14.12 7.84
C LEU A 148 12.76 14.14 9.02
N ALA A 149 13.90 14.83 8.91
CA ALA A 149 14.89 14.94 9.97
C ALA A 149 14.62 16.05 11.01
N ARG A 150 13.80 17.05 10.66
CA ARG A 150 13.47 18.20 11.53
C ARG A 150 12.33 17.93 12.52
N LYS A 151 11.96 16.67 12.75
CA LYS A 151 10.90 16.21 13.66
C LYS A 151 11.34 14.96 14.40
#